data_AF-A0A976PJK2-F1
#
_entry.id   AF-A0A976PJK2-F1
#
_cell.length_a   1.000
_cell.length_b   1.000
_cell.length_c   1.000
_cell.angle_alpha   90.00
_cell.angle_beta   90.00
_cell.angle_gamma   90.00
#
_symmetry.space_group_name_H-M   'P 1'
#
loop_
_entity.id
_entity.type
_entity.pdbx_description
1 polymer ?
#
loop_
_entity_poly.entity_id
_entity_poly.type
_entity_poly.pdbx_seq_one_letter_code
_entity_poly.pdbx_strand_id
1 'polypeptide(L)' 'MSKPNNVFLVGPMGAGKTTIGRLLAKNLSLKFVDLDA' A
#
# COMPACT_ATOMS: atom_id res chain seq x y z
N MET A 1 -5.78 22.92 4.89
CA MET A 1 -4.78 21.84 4.68
C MET A 1 -5.47 20.67 4.01
N SER A 2 -5.00 20.23 2.84
CA SER A 2 -5.52 19.03 2.18
C SER A 2 -5.08 17.77 2.93
N LYS A 3 -5.98 16.80 3.10
CA LYS A 3 -5.63 15.50 3.71
C LYS A 3 -4.63 14.76 2.81
N PRO A 4 -3.67 14.02 3.38
CA PRO A 4 -2.79 13.18 2.59
C PRO A 4 -3.59 12.07 1.89
N ASN A 5 -3.35 11.86 0.59
CA ASN A 5 -3.96 10.81 -0.23
C ASN A 5 -3.16 9.50 -0.10
N ASN A 6 -3.05 8.99 1.12
CA ASN A 6 -2.30 7.76 1.43
C ASN A 6 -3.27 6.58 1.60
N VAL A 7 -2.88 5.42 1.09
CA VAL A 7 -3.61 4.15 1.25
C VAL A 7 -2.78 3.21 2.12
N PHE A 8 -3.40 2.64 3.16
CA PHE A 8 -2.78 1.68 4.05
C PHE A 8 -3.44 0.32 3.91
N LEU A 9 -2.63 -0.73 3.75
CA LEU A 9 -3.09 -2.11 3.72
C LEU A 9 -2.82 -2.76 5.08
N VAL A 10 -3.89 -3.09 5.81
CA VAL A 10 -3.83 -3.69 7.15
C VAL A 10 -4.38 -5.12 7.13
N GLY A 11 -3.84 -5.99 7.98
CA GLY A 11 -4.25 -7.39 8.09
C GLY A 11 -3.11 -8.32 8.53
N PRO A 12 -3.39 -9.60 8.79
CA PRO A 12 -2.40 -10.55 9.29
C PRO A 12 -1.25 -10.79 8.29
N MET A 13 -0.11 -11.29 8.80
CA MET A 13 0.99 -11.76 7.95
C MET A 13 0.49 -12.87 7.02
N GLY A 14 0.94 -12.90 5.77
CA GLY A 14 0.51 -13.89 4.77
C GLY A 14 -0.80 -13.55 4.02
N ALA A 15 -1.54 -12.50 4.39
CA ALA A 15 -2.77 -12.08 3.71
C ALA A 15 -2.57 -11.49 2.30
N GLY A 16 -1.35 -11.50 1.76
CA GLY A 16 -1.05 -10.99 0.40
C GLY A 16 -0.98 -9.46 0.29
N LYS A 17 -0.90 -8.73 1.40
CA LYS A 17 -0.87 -7.25 1.44
C LYS A 17 0.23 -6.65 0.57
N THR A 18 1.44 -7.20 0.62
CA THR A 18 2.58 -6.74 -0.20
C THR A 18 2.32 -6.94 -1.70
N THR A 19 1.70 -8.05 -2.07
CA THR A 19 1.36 -8.38 -3.47
C THR A 19 0.33 -7.40 -4.03
N ILE A 20 -0.78 -7.22 -3.32
CA ILE A 20 -1.85 -6.28 -3.74
C ILE A 20 -1.37 -4.84 -3.67
N GLY A 21 -0.58 -4.46 -2.66
CA GLY A 21 -0.07 -3.09 -2.52
C GLY A 21 0.82 -2.65 -3.67
N ARG A 22 1.70 -3.53 -4.17
CA ARG A 22 2.50 -3.23 -5.37
C ARG A 22 1.64 -3.06 -6.62
N LEU A 23 0.65 -3.92 -6.82
CA LEU A 23 -0.25 -3.82 -7.97
C LEU A 23 -1.10 -2.54 -7.91
N LEU A 24 -1.64 -2.24 -6.74
CA LEU A 24 -2.46 -1.05 -6.49
C LEU A 24 -1.64 0.23 -6.69
N ALA A 25 -0.43 0.29 -6.15
CA ALA A 25 0.47 1.44 -6.31
C ALA A 25 0.80 1.70 -7.79
N LYS A 26 1.08 0.63 -8.56
CA LYS A 26 1.29 0.73 -10.01
C LYS A 26 0.06 1.27 -10.75
N ASN A 27 -1.13 0.76 -10.41
CA ASN A 27 -2.38 1.15 -11.07
C ASN A 27 -2.84 2.57 -10.72
N LEU A 28 -2.52 3.05 -9.52
CA LEU A 28 -2.86 4.38 -9.04
C LEU A 28 -1.75 5.42 -9.27
N SER A 29 -0.63 5.02 -9.91
CA SER A 29 0.56 5.87 -10.05
C SER A 29 1.06 6.43 -8.71
N LEU A 30 0.97 5.63 -7.65
CA LEU A 30 1.44 5.94 -6.30
C LEU A 30 2.76 5.22 -6.00
N LYS A 31 3.52 5.74 -5.03
CA LYS A 31 4.69 5.05 -4.49
C LYS A 31 4.24 3.92 -3.56
N PHE A 32 4.76 2.72 -3.78
CA PHE A 32 4.65 1.63 -2.80
C PHE A 32 5.68 1.84 -1.68
N VAL A 33 5.23 1.75 -0.43
CA VAL A 33 6.06 1.81 0.79
C VAL A 33 5.78 0.55 1.60
N ASP A 34 6.81 -0.26 1.83
CA ASP A 34 6.75 -1.38 2.77
C ASP A 34 7.13 -0.87 4.16
N LEU A 35 6.29 -1.11 5.16
CA LEU A 35 6.48 -0.62 6.54
C LEU A 35 7.20 -1.63 7.42
N ASP A 36 7.28 -2.90 6.99
CA ASP A 36 7.89 -4.00 7.75
C ASP A 36 9.36 -4.27 7.31
N ALA A 37 9.90 -3.49 6.37
CA ALA A 37 11.26 -3.64 5.82
C ALA A 37 12.35 -3.00 6.67
#